data_AF-A0A976LMA4-F1
#
_entry.id   AF-A0A976LMA4-F1
#
_cell.length_a   1.000
_cell.length_b   1.000
_cell.length_c   1.000
_cell.angle_alpha   90.00
_cell.angle_beta   90.00
_cell.angle_gamma   90.00
#
_symmetry.space_group_name_H-M   'P 1'
#
loop_
_entity.id
_entity.type
_entity.pdbx_description
1 polymer ?
#
loop_
_entity_poly.entity_id
_entity_poly.type
_entity_poly.pdbx_seq_one_letter_code
_entity_poly.pdbx_strand_id
1 'polypeptide(L)'
;MTRTSLRDSSSDRTSKIAADQQPDSERDATTDVTALENALTTARTALVSLQKEDGHWCFPLEADCTIPSEYILMMHFMDDVDVDLEVRLG
;
A
#
# COMPACT_ATOMS: atom_id res chain seq x y z
N MET A 1 -46.83 17.99 -24.99
CA MET A 1 -46.22 19.11 -25.74
C MET A 1 -46.26 20.36 -24.88
N THR A 2 -45.15 20.74 -24.24
CA THR A 2 -44.81 22.14 -23.92
C THR A 2 -43.36 22.20 -23.42
N ARG A 3 -42.52 22.91 -24.19
CA ARG A 3 -41.20 23.40 -23.76
C ARG A 3 -41.38 24.31 -22.56
N THR A 4 -40.36 24.42 -21.69
CA THR A 4 -39.71 25.70 -21.36
C THR A 4 -38.39 25.40 -20.66
N SER A 5 -37.33 25.99 -21.19
CA SER A 5 -35.97 25.99 -20.67
C SER A 5 -35.71 27.35 -20.01
N LEU A 6 -34.71 27.38 -19.12
CA LEU A 6 -33.85 28.50 -18.70
C LEU A 6 -34.09 29.17 -17.34
N ARG A 7 -33.01 29.07 -16.52
CA ARG A 7 -32.47 29.96 -15.46
C ARG A 7 -33.26 29.95 -14.15
N ASP A 8 -32.65 29.97 -12.96
CA ASP A 8 -31.63 30.93 -12.51
C ASP A 8 -30.81 30.43 -11.31
N SER A 9 -29.71 31.14 -11.07
CA SER A 9 -28.64 30.96 -10.10
C SER A 9 -29.06 31.22 -8.63
N SER A 10 -28.37 30.52 -7.72
CA SER A 10 -27.86 31.00 -6.40
C SER A 10 -28.79 31.78 -5.45
N SER A 11 -29.13 31.20 -4.29
CA SER A 11 -28.87 31.81 -2.96
C SER A 11 -29.39 30.93 -1.81
N ASP A 12 -28.62 30.94 -0.72
CA ASP A 12 -28.99 30.67 0.67
C ASP A 12 -29.45 29.28 1.12
N ARG A 13 -28.51 28.55 1.73
CA ARG A 13 -28.81 27.77 2.93
C ARG A 13 -27.62 27.76 3.89
N THR A 14 -27.41 28.90 4.54
CA THR A 14 -26.56 28.99 5.73
C THR A 14 -27.34 28.47 6.93
N SER A 15 -26.99 27.29 7.46
CA SER A 15 -27.46 26.83 8.76
C SER A 15 -26.47 25.86 9.40
N LYS A 16 -25.51 26.45 10.14
CA LYS A 16 -24.88 25.97 11.37
C LYS A 16 -24.67 24.45 11.51
N ILE A 17 -23.44 24.00 11.23
CA ILE A 17 -22.89 22.80 11.87
C ILE A 17 -22.06 23.31 13.04
N ALA A 18 -22.59 23.10 14.24
CA ALA A 18 -21.92 23.42 15.49
C ALA A 18 -20.66 22.54 15.64
N ALA A 19 -19.62 23.19 16.14
CA ALA A 19 -18.32 22.64 16.47
C ALA A 19 -18.41 21.35 17.28
N ASP A 20 -18.03 20.24 16.65
CA ASP A 20 -17.41 19.12 17.35
C ASP A 20 -15.89 19.29 17.15
N GLN A 21 -15.31 20.23 17.89
CA GLN A 21 -13.88 20.47 17.91
C GLN A 21 -13.24 19.37 18.77
N GLN A 22 -12.99 18.23 18.16
CA GLN A 22 -12.00 17.30 18.70
C GLN A 22 -10.63 17.95 18.47
N PRO A 23 -9.81 18.20 19.51
CA PRO A 23 -8.54 18.90 19.32
C PRO A 23 -7.63 18.03 18.46
N ASP A 24 -7.40 18.48 17.23
CA ASP A 24 -6.28 18.02 16.40
C ASP A 24 -5.04 18.12 17.28
N SER A 25 -4.49 16.97 17.67
CA SER A 25 -3.28 16.93 18.48
C SER A 25 -2.23 17.74 17.75
N GLU A 26 -1.79 18.84 18.37
CA GLU A 26 -0.67 19.64 17.95
C GLU A 26 0.51 18.70 17.73
N ARG A 27 0.79 18.37 16.46
CA ARG A 27 2.04 17.73 16.06
C ARG A 27 3.12 18.80 16.08
N ASP A 28 3.44 19.31 17.26
CA ASP A 28 4.71 19.99 17.49
C ASP A 28 5.77 18.93 17.80
N ALA A 29 6.10 18.15 16.78
CA ALA A 29 7.29 17.33 16.80
C ALA A 29 8.40 18.18 16.19
N THR A 30 9.15 18.87 17.06
CA THR A 30 10.44 19.45 16.70
C THR A 30 11.30 18.34 16.10
N THR A 31 11.29 18.26 14.77
CA THR A 31 11.93 17.16 14.05
C THR A 31 13.42 17.35 14.17
N ASP A 32 14.10 16.44 14.88
CA ASP A 32 15.55 16.42 14.95
C ASP A 32 16.10 16.05 13.57
N VAL A 33 16.51 17.09 12.84
CA VAL A 33 17.08 16.98 11.49
C VAL A 33 18.33 16.09 11.50
N THR A 34 19.13 16.10 12.57
CA THR A 34 20.35 15.29 12.65
C THR A 34 20.01 13.80 12.77
N ALA A 35 19.06 13.47 13.64
CA ALA A 35 18.57 12.10 13.77
C ALA A 35 17.96 11.58 12.45
N LEU A 36 17.23 12.44 11.74
CA LEU A 36 16.63 12.10 10.44
C LEU A 36 17.71 11.81 9.38
N GLU A 37 18.71 12.67 9.24
CA GLU A 37 19.80 12.49 8.27
C GLU A 37 20.62 11.22 8.55
N ASN A 38 20.84 10.91 9.83
CA ASN A 38 21.50 9.68 10.24
C ASN A 38 20.68 8.43 9.87
N ALA A 39 19.36 8.47 10.11
CA ALA A 39 18.46 7.38 9.73
C ALA A 39 18.43 7.17 8.20
N LEU A 40 18.37 8.27 7.43
CA LEU A 40 18.39 8.25 5.98
C LEU A 40 19.71 7.64 5.44
N THR A 41 20.84 8.09 5.96
CA THR A 41 22.16 7.61 5.55
C THR A 41 22.32 6.12 5.84
N THR A 42 21.82 5.67 7.00
CA THR A 42 21.85 4.27 7.42
C THR A 42 20.99 3.41 6.50
N ALA A 43 19.73 3.80 6.28
CA ALA A 43 18.81 3.08 5.41
C ALA A 43 19.32 3.00 3.96
N ARG A 44 19.85 4.11 3.43
CA ARG A 44 20.44 4.17 2.09
C ARG A 44 21.61 3.21 1.95
N THR A 45 22.53 3.22 2.92
CA THR A 45 23.70 2.34 2.91
C THR A 45 23.28 0.88 2.94
N ALA A 46 22.31 0.54 3.77
CA ALA A 46 21.75 -0.81 3.84
C ALA A 46 21.12 -1.24 2.51
N LEU A 47 20.26 -0.42 1.91
CA LEU A 47 19.62 -0.75 0.63
C LEU A 47 20.65 -0.89 -0.50
N VAL A 48 21.60 0.02 -0.62
CA VAL A 48 22.66 -0.06 -1.65
C VAL A 48 23.52 -1.31 -1.46
N SER A 49 23.79 -1.72 -0.22
CA SER A 49 24.55 -2.96 0.06
C SER A 49 23.84 -4.25 -0.38
N LEU A 50 22.51 -4.20 -0.57
CA LEU A 50 21.68 -5.31 -1.01
C LEU A 50 21.48 -5.34 -2.53
N GLN A 51 21.98 -4.34 -3.26
CA GLN A 51 21.89 -4.27 -4.72
C GLN A 51 22.76 -5.36 -5.36
N LYS A 52 22.25 -6.01 -6.41
CA LYS A 52 22.99 -6.97 -7.22
C LYS A 52 23.97 -6.26 -8.16
N GLU A 53 24.92 -7.01 -8.71
CA GLU A 53 26.00 -6.47 -9.57
C GLU A 53 25.49 -5.78 -10.84
N ASP A 54 24.38 -6.26 -11.39
CA ASP A 54 23.66 -5.71 -12.55
C ASP A 54 22.69 -4.57 -12.18
N GLY A 55 22.66 -4.16 -10.90
CA GLY A 55 21.95 -2.99 -10.42
C GLY A 55 20.51 -3.21 -9.96
N HIS A 56 19.98 -4.42 -9.99
CA HIS A 56 18.61 -4.69 -9.50
C HIS A 56 18.58 -5.07 -8.01
N TRP A 57 17.38 -5.00 -7.42
CA TRP A 57 17.06 -5.57 -6.11
C TRP A 57 16.07 -6.71 -6.29
N CYS A 58 16.29 -7.81 -5.57
CA CYS A 58 15.39 -8.96 -5.57
C CYS A 58 15.20 -9.43 -4.12
N PHE A 59 13.98 -9.28 -3.62
CA PHE A 59 13.57 -9.74 -2.29
C PHE A 59 12.49 -10.81 -2.44
N PRO A 60 12.37 -11.73 -1.46
CA PRO A 60 11.26 -12.66 -1.41
C PRO A 60 9.92 -11.89 -1.43
N LEU A 61 9.00 -12.34 -2.26
CA LEU A 61 7.63 -11.84 -2.24
C LEU A 61 6.84 -12.68 -1.25
N GLU A 62 6.34 -12.05 -0.18
CA GLU A 62 5.32 -12.67 0.66
C GLU A 62 4.00 -12.68 -0.13
N ALA A 63 3.68 -13.82 -0.72
CA ALA A 63 2.38 -14.07 -1.35
C ALA A 63 1.41 -14.66 -0.32
N ASP A 64 0.11 -14.52 -0.59
CA ASP A 64 -0.90 -15.30 0.12
C ASP A 64 -0.85 -16.79 -0.29
N CYS A 65 -1.67 -17.62 0.37
CA CYS A 65 -1.72 -19.05 0.08
C CYS A 65 -2.53 -19.41 -1.17
N THR A 66 -3.14 -18.46 -1.89
CA THR A 66 -4.01 -18.76 -3.05
C THR A 66 -3.18 -19.26 -4.22
N ILE A 67 -2.12 -18.54 -4.60
CA ILE A 67 -1.26 -18.91 -5.73
C ILE A 67 -0.59 -20.27 -5.50
N PRO A 68 0.03 -20.55 -4.32
CA PRO A 68 0.56 -21.89 -4.05
C PRO A 68 -0.51 -22.99 -4.06
N SER A 69 -1.70 -22.74 -3.48
CA SER A 69 -2.78 -23.74 -3.44
C SER A 69 -3.30 -24.09 -4.82
N GLU A 70 -3.51 -23.09 -5.68
CA GLU A 70 -3.95 -23.30 -7.06
C GLU A 70 -2.90 -24.06 -7.87
N TYR A 71 -1.61 -23.75 -7.68
CA TYR A 71 -0.53 -24.49 -8.31
C TYR A 71 -0.52 -25.96 -7.89
N ILE A 72 -0.60 -26.26 -6.59
CA ILE A 72 -0.66 -27.63 -6.07
C ILE A 72 -1.86 -28.36 -6.71
N LEU A 73 -3.06 -27.77 -6.65
CA LEU A 73 -4.26 -28.37 -7.24
C LEU A 73 -4.12 -28.64 -8.76
N MET A 74 -3.47 -27.73 -9.50
CA MET A 74 -3.20 -27.90 -10.92
C MET A 74 -2.23 -29.06 -11.19
N MET A 75 -1.14 -29.19 -10.42
CA MET A 75 -0.19 -30.28 -10.58
C MET A 75 -0.82 -31.65 -10.29
N HIS A 76 -1.69 -31.73 -9.27
CA HIS A 76 -2.52 -32.91 -8.99
C HIS A 76 -3.48 -33.22 -10.15
N PHE A 77 -4.10 -32.20 -10.76
CA PHE A 77 -4.98 -32.39 -11.92
C PHE A 77 -4.23 -32.91 -13.16
N MET A 78 -2.96 -32.54 -13.33
CA MET A 78 -2.11 -32.97 -14.44
C MET A 78 -1.41 -34.31 -14.22
N ASP A 79 -1.54 -34.92 -13.04
CA ASP A 79 -0.79 -36.12 -12.61
C ASP A 79 0.74 -35.93 -12.65
N ASP A 80 1.21 -34.72 -12.36
CA ASP A 80 2.64 -34.32 -12.38
C ASP A 80 3.06 -33.76 -11.01
N VAL A 81 2.83 -34.53 -9.94
CA VAL A 81 3.01 -34.07 -8.56
C VAL A 81 4.47 -34.16 -8.11
N ASP A 82 5.03 -33.03 -7.67
CA ASP A 82 6.29 -32.95 -6.91
C ASP A 82 6.00 -32.80 -5.41
N VAL A 83 6.13 -33.91 -4.68
CA VAL A 83 5.83 -33.99 -3.24
C VAL A 83 6.78 -33.13 -2.41
N ASP A 84 8.06 -33.03 -2.80
CA ASP A 84 9.02 -32.22 -2.05
C ASP A 84 8.73 -30.72 -2.22
N LEU A 85 8.25 -30.31 -3.41
CA LEU A 85 7.80 -28.95 -3.66
C LEU A 85 6.50 -28.63 -2.94
N GLU A 86 5.53 -29.55 -2.94
CA GLU A 86 4.27 -29.38 -2.22
C GLU A 86 4.49 -29.11 -0.73
N VAL A 87 5.37 -29.88 -0.07
CA VAL A 87 5.72 -29.69 1.35
C VAL A 87 6.39 -28.34 1.64
N ARG A 88 7.08 -27.74 0.65
CA ARG A 88 7.66 -26.40 0.82
C ARG A 88 6.65 -25.27 0.61
N LEU A 89 5.55 -25.54 -0.09
CA LEU A 89 4.53 -24.56 -0.47
C LEU A 89 3.33 -24.54 0.48
N GLY A 90 3.02 -25.66 1.14
CA GLY A 90 1.97 -25.79 2.17
C GLY A 90 2.47 -25.54 3.58
#